data_AF-A0A948N971-F1
#
_entry.id   AF-A0A948N971-F1
#
_cell.length_a   1.000
_cell.length_b   1.000
_cell.length_c   1.000
_cell.angle_alpha   90.00
_cell.angle_beta   90.00
_cell.angle_gamma   90.00
#
_symmetry.space_group_name_H-M   'P 1'
#
loop_
_entity.id
_entity.type
_entity.pdbx_description
1 polymer ?
#
loop_
_entity_poly.entity_id
_entity_poly.type
_entity_poly.pdbx_seq_one_letter_code
_entity_poly.pdbx_strand_id
1 'polypeptide(L)'
;MGTANRYGRELRALRLGLGLTQARVAGIIGVSPNTVARQERGEKVPCPVVQAHSLKLLRAYRRKRNARARIIRRSSASHSRAW
;
A
#
# COMPACT_ATOMS: atom_id res chain seq x y z
N MET A 1 3.13 1.94 29.32
CA MET A 1 2.34 1.32 28.23
C MET A 1 2.03 2.38 27.18
N GLY A 2 2.95 2.63 26.25
CA GLY A 2 2.76 3.63 25.19
C GLY A 2 1.73 3.13 24.17
N THR A 3 0.75 3.96 23.84
CA THR A 3 -0.32 3.67 22.88
C THR A 3 0.23 3.01 21.63
N ALA A 4 -0.12 1.74 21.42
CA ALA A 4 0.44 0.94 20.34
C ALA A 4 0.25 1.67 19.00
N ASN A 5 1.33 2.10 18.35
CA ASN A 5 1.31 2.94 17.13
C ASN A 5 0.40 2.34 16.03
N ARG A 6 -0.85 2.83 15.96
CA ARG A 6 -1.89 2.32 15.05
C ARG A 6 -1.51 2.54 13.59
N TYR A 7 -0.91 3.70 13.29
CA TYR A 7 -0.46 4.04 11.95
C TYR A 7 0.56 3.05 11.41
N GLY A 8 1.59 2.72 12.19
CA GLY A 8 2.62 1.76 11.76
C GLY A 8 2.06 0.37 11.44
N ARG A 9 1.13 -0.12 12.28
CA ARG A 9 0.44 -1.40 12.02
C ARG A 9 -0.42 -1.34 10.76
N GLU A 10 -1.14 -0.26 10.55
CA GLU A 10 -1.98 -0.09 9.36
C GLU A 10 -1.16 0.01 8.08
N LEU A 11 -0.05 0.77 8.13
CA LEU A 11 0.91 0.87 7.03
C LEU A 11 1.45 -0.51 6.64
N ARG A 12 1.87 -1.29 7.64
CA ARG A 12 2.36 -2.66 7.45
C ARG A 12 1.28 -3.58 6.87
N ALA A 13 0.05 -3.51 7.39
CA ALA A 13 -1.07 -4.32 6.92
C ALA A 13 -1.40 -4.03 5.44
N LEU A 14 -1.47 -2.76 5.05
CA LEU A 14 -1.69 -2.37 3.65
C LEU A 14 -0.54 -2.84 2.75
N ARG A 15 0.71 -2.69 3.20
CA ARG A 15 1.88 -3.14 2.46
C ARG A 15 1.82 -4.65 2.18
N LEU A 16 1.59 -5.45 3.22
CA LEU A 16 1.54 -6.91 3.12
C LEU A 16 0.35 -7.38 2.29
N GLY A 17 -0.83 -6.79 2.48
CA GLY A 17 -2.02 -7.09 1.67
C GLY A 17 -1.87 -6.71 0.18
N LEU A 18 -0.90 -5.86 -0.14
CA LEU A 18 -0.51 -5.53 -1.51
C LEU A 18 0.72 -6.32 -2.00
N GLY A 19 1.33 -7.19 -1.18
CA GLY A 19 2.56 -7.88 -1.54
C GLY A 19 3.71 -6.92 -1.90
N LEU A 20 3.77 -5.75 -1.26
CA LEU A 20 4.80 -4.74 -1.51
C LEU A 20 5.97 -4.87 -0.52
N THR A 21 7.16 -4.56 -1.00
CA THR A 21 8.34 -4.36 -0.14
C THR A 21 8.27 -3.00 0.55
N GLN A 22 9.01 -2.81 1.65
CA GLN A 22 9.11 -1.50 2.31
C GLN A 22 9.67 -0.44 1.37
N ALA A 23 10.66 -0.79 0.54
CA ALA A 23 11.21 0.09 -0.48
C ALA A 23 10.15 0.54 -1.51
N ARG A 24 9.26 -0.37 -1.93
CA ARG A 24 8.18 -0.01 -2.86
C ARG A 24 7.15 0.91 -2.23
N VAL A 25 6.81 0.70 -0.96
CA VAL A 25 5.95 1.63 -0.20
C VAL A 25 6.61 3.00 -0.06
N ALA A 26 7.90 3.03 0.27
CA ALA A 26 8.66 4.25 0.44
C ALA A 26 8.64 5.12 -0.84
N GLY A 27 8.83 4.50 -2.01
CA GLY A 27 8.70 5.18 -3.30
C GLY A 27 7.26 5.66 -3.61
N ILE A 28 6.23 5.00 -3.10
CA ILE A 28 4.83 5.45 -3.28
C ILE A 28 4.53 6.69 -2.42
N ILE A 29 5.02 6.72 -1.17
CA ILE A 29 4.68 7.78 -0.21
C ILE A 29 5.75 8.88 -0.11
N GLY A 30 6.86 8.77 -0.86
CA GLY A 30 7.88 9.82 -0.98
C GLY A 30 8.84 9.90 0.21
N VAL A 31 9.25 8.77 0.80
CA VAL A 31 10.20 8.72 1.92
C VAL A 31 11.29 7.68 1.67
N SER A 32 12.28 7.58 2.58
CA SER A 32 13.29 6.51 2.52
C SER A 32 12.76 5.16 3.03
N PRO A 33 13.28 4.02 2.55
CA PRO A 33 12.87 2.69 3.04
C PRO A 33 13.07 2.52 4.56
N ASN A 34 14.16 3.05 5.10
CA ASN A 34 14.41 3.04 6.55
C ASN A 34 13.36 3.84 7.32
N THR A 35 12.83 4.94 6.75
CA THR A 35 11.72 5.69 7.35
C THR A 35 10.47 4.82 7.46
N VAL A 36 10.14 4.05 6.42
CA VAL A 36 9.02 3.09 6.47
C VAL A 36 9.25 2.01 7.53
N ALA A 37 10.46 1.44 7.61
CA ALA A 37 10.77 0.42 8.60
C ALA A 37 10.58 0.93 10.05
N ARG A 38 11.09 2.13 10.35
CA ARG A 38 10.90 2.80 11.66
C ARG A 38 9.44 3.16 11.93
N GLN A 39 8.69 3.57 10.91
CA GLN A 39 7.26 3.84 11.02
C GLN A 39 6.45 2.58 11.36
N GLU A 40 6.73 1.47 10.68
CA GLU A 40 6.06 0.18 10.94
C GLU A 40 6.35 -0.37 12.34
N ARG A 41 7.57 -0.15 12.87
CA ARG A 41 7.94 -0.50 14.25
C ARG A 41 7.42 0.49 15.29
N GLY A 42 6.94 1.66 14.89
CA GLY A 42 6.48 2.72 15.79
C GLY A 42 7.56 3.57 16.43
N GLU A 43 8.80 3.45 15.94
CA GLU A 43 9.94 4.27 16.36
C GLU A 43 9.91 5.68 15.74
N LYS A 44 9.13 5.87 14.67
CA LYS A 44 8.93 7.17 14.02
C LYS A 44 7.47 7.33 13.63
N VAL A 45 6.76 8.25 14.29
CA VAL A 45 5.35 8.53 14.01
C VAL A 45 5.27 9.92 13.34
N PRO A 46 4.90 10.02 12.06
CA PRO A 46 4.69 11.31 11.40
C PRO A 46 3.52 12.06 12.01
N CYS A 47 3.37 13.36 11.72
CA CYS A 47 2.15 14.07 12.12
C CYS A 47 0.90 13.45 11.44
N PRO A 48 -0.30 13.59 12.03
CA PRO A 48 -1.54 12.96 11.53
C PRO A 48 -1.85 13.24 10.05
N VAL A 49 -1.51 14.43 9.54
CA VAL A 49 -1.70 14.80 8.13
C VAL A 49 -0.86 13.90 7.21
N VAL A 50 0.42 13.72 7.52
CA VAL A 50 1.32 12.85 6.75
C VAL A 50 0.92 11.39 6.88
N GLN A 51 0.44 10.96 8.05
CA GLN A 51 -0.10 9.61 8.24
C GLN A 51 -1.28 9.37 7.29
N ALA A 52 -2.29 10.25 7.32
CA ALA A 52 -3.48 10.16 6.49
C ALA A 52 -3.14 10.19 4.99
N HIS A 53 -2.22 11.07 4.57
CA HIS A 53 -1.78 11.16 3.19
C HIS A 53 -1.09 9.87 2.71
N SER A 54 -0.17 9.32 3.53
CA SER A 54 0.52 8.07 3.22
C SER A 54 -0.46 6.90 2.99
N LEU A 55 -1.45 6.76 3.89
CA LEU A 55 -2.47 5.71 3.78
C LEU A 55 -3.38 5.92 2.57
N LYS A 56 -3.74 7.18 2.27
CA LYS A 56 -4.53 7.55 1.08
C LYS A 56 -3.82 7.12 -0.20
N LEU A 57 -2.51 7.38 -0.32
CA LEU A 57 -1.71 7.00 -1.49
C LEU A 57 -1.68 5.48 -1.70
N LEU A 58 -1.47 4.69 -0.65
CA LEU A 58 -1.47 3.23 -0.76
C LEU A 58 -2.84 2.65 -1.12
N ARG A 59 -3.92 3.21 -0.58
CA ARG A 59 -5.29 2.82 -0.95
C ARG A 59 -5.59 3.16 -2.41
N ALA A 60 -5.12 4.31 -2.90
CA ALA A 60 -5.25 4.68 -4.30
C ALA A 60 -4.44 3.74 -5.22
N TYR A 61 -3.21 3.37 -4.81
CA TYR A 61 -2.40 2.39 -5.51
C TYR A 61 -3.11 1.03 -5.64
N ARG A 62 -3.70 0.54 -4.54
CA ARG A 62 -4.50 -0.70 -4.53
C ARG A 62 -5.61 -0.67 -5.58
N ARG A 63 -6.38 0.42 -5.62
CA ARG A 63 -7.48 0.58 -6.59
C ARG A 63 -6.98 0.53 -8.03
N LYS A 64 -5.93 1.28 -8.35
CA LYS A 64 -5.34 1.31 -9.70
C LYS A 64 -4.82 -0.06 -10.12
N ARG A 65 -4.14 -0.80 -9.23
CA ARG A 65 -3.67 -2.16 -9.49
C ARG A 65 -4.83 -3.13 -9.75
N ASN A 66 -5.87 -3.08 -8.93
CA ASN A 66 -7.03 -3.96 -9.07
C ASN A 66 -7.82 -3.67 -10.35
N ALA A 67 -7.96 -2.40 -10.74
CA ALA A 67 -8.59 -2.02 -12.00
C ALA A 67 -7.83 -2.59 -13.21
N ARG A 68 -6.49 -2.48 -13.22
CA ARG A 68 -5.63 -3.06 -14.27
C ARG A 68 -5.80 -4.59 -14.36
N ALA A 69 -5.82 -5.28 -13.22
CA ALA A 69 -6.01 -6.73 -13.20
C ALA A 69 -7.38 -7.16 -13.77
N ARG A 70 -8.45 -6.38 -13.53
CA ARG A 70 -9.79 -6.66 -14.08
C ARG A 70 -9.85 -6.50 -15.60
N ILE A 71 -9.18 -5.48 -16.13
CA ILE A 71 -9.14 -5.24 -17.58
C ILE A 71 -8.48 -6.44 -18.28
N ILE A 72 -7.31 -6.86 -17.80
CA ILE A 72 -6.59 -8.02 -18.36
C ILE A 72 -7.46 -9.28 -18.37
N ARG A 73 -8.13 -9.59 -17.24
CA ARG A 73 -8.99 -10.78 -17.14
C ARG A 73 -10.18 -10.76 -18.09
N ARG A 74 -10.78 -9.59 -18.36
CA ARG A 74 -11.90 -9.45 -19.31
C ARG A 74 -11.44 -9.70 -20.74
N SER A 75 -10.28 -9.17 -21.14
CA SER A 75 -9.72 -9.35 -22.48
C SER A 75 -9.38 -10.81 -22.80
N SER A 76 -8.97 -11.59 -21.79
CA SER A 76 -8.69 -13.02 -21.95
C SER A 76 -9.95 -13.88 -22.09
N ALA A 77 -11.10 -13.45 -21.55
CA ALA A 77 -12.34 -14.23 -21.56
C ALA A 77 -13.13 -14.15 -22.89
N SER A 78 -12.84 -13.15 -23.73
CA SER A 78 -13.53 -12.94 -25.01
C SER A 78 -13.03 -13.84 -26.15
N HIS A 79 -11.89 -14.53 -26.00
CA HIS A 79 -11.32 -15.40 -27.03
C HIS A 79 -11.83 -16.85 -26.99
N SER A 80 -12.71 -17.20 -26.05
CA SER A 80 -13.09 -18.62 -25.78
C SER A 80 -14.52 -19.00 -26.18
N ARG A 81 -15.22 -18.21 -27.01
CA ARG A 81 -16.53 -18.59 -27.57
C ARG A 81 -16.57 -18.32 -29.07
N ALA A 82 -16.07 -19.27 -29.84
CA ALA A 82 -16.34 -19.36 -31.27
C ALA A 82 -16.12 -20.81 -31.67
N TRP A 83 -17.15 -21.65 -31.53
CA TRP A 83 -17.48 -22.84 -32.34
C TRP A 83 -18.94 -23.19 -32.07
#